data_AF-A0A376RSF1-F1
#
_entry.id   AF-A0A376RSF1-F1
#
_cell.length_a   1.000
_cell.length_b   1.000
_cell.length_c   1.000
_cell.angle_alpha   90.00
_cell.angle_beta   90.00
_cell.angle_gamma   90.00
#
_symmetry.space_group_name_H-M   'P 1'
#
loop_
_entity.id
_entity.type
_entity.pdbx_description
1 polymer ?
#
loop_
_entity_poly.entity_id
_entity_poly.type
_entity_poly.pdbx_seq_one_letter_code
_entity_poly.pdbx_strand_id
1 'polypeptide(L)'
;MVITPVTFLLVGPLSTWISELIAAGYLWLYQAVPAFAGAVMGGFWQIFVMFGLHWGLVPLCINNFTVLGYDTMIPLLMPAIMAQVGAALGVFLCERDAQKKVVAGSAALTGLFGITEPAVYGVNLPRKYPFVIACISGALGATIIGYAQTKVYSFGLPSIFTFMQTIPSTGIDFTVWASVIGGVIAIGCAFVGTVMLHFITAKRQPAQGAPQEKTPEVITPPEQGGICSPMTGEIVPLIHVADTTFASGLLGKGIAILPSVGEVRSPVAGRIASLFATLHAIGIESDDGVEILIHVGIDTVKLDGKFFSAHVNVGDKVNTGDRLISLISLLFARPDLI
;
A
#
# COMPACT_ATOMS: atom_id res chain seq x y z
N MET A 1 18.02 -23.81 1.07
CA MET A 1 18.94 -22.77 0.55
C MET A 1 19.36 -22.96 -0.92
N VAL A 2 18.87 -23.97 -1.65
CA VAL A 2 19.15 -24.15 -3.11
C VAL A 2 18.24 -23.27 -3.99
N ILE A 3 17.08 -22.86 -3.48
CA ILE A 3 16.12 -22.04 -4.22
C ILE A 3 16.65 -20.62 -4.49
N THR A 4 17.34 -20.00 -3.54
CA THR A 4 17.82 -18.63 -3.67
C THR A 4 18.84 -18.46 -4.81
N PRO A 5 19.90 -19.30 -4.93
CA PRO A 5 20.82 -19.25 -6.06
C PRO A 5 20.14 -19.53 -7.41
N VAL A 6 19.21 -20.49 -7.47
CA VAL A 6 18.50 -20.85 -8.70
C VAL A 6 17.58 -19.73 -9.16
N THR A 7 16.89 -19.07 -8.23
CA THR A 7 16.09 -17.88 -8.52
C THR A 7 16.96 -16.77 -9.13
N PHE A 8 18.13 -16.47 -8.57
CA PHE A 8 19.02 -15.45 -9.15
C PHE A 8 19.57 -15.85 -10.52
N LEU A 9 19.93 -17.13 -10.71
CA LEU A 9 20.55 -17.63 -11.93
C LEU A 9 19.56 -17.72 -13.10
N LEU A 10 18.26 -17.84 -12.83
CA LEU A 10 17.22 -17.88 -13.86
C LEU A 10 16.46 -16.55 -14.01
N VAL A 11 16.00 -15.95 -12.90
CA VAL A 11 15.17 -14.74 -12.93
C VAL A 11 15.99 -13.51 -13.30
N GLY A 12 17.26 -13.44 -12.86
CA GLY A 12 18.16 -12.33 -13.20
C GLY A 12 18.35 -12.20 -14.72
N PRO A 13 18.94 -13.22 -15.39
CA PRO A 13 19.16 -13.17 -16.84
C PRO A 13 17.88 -13.00 -17.65
N LEU A 14 16.77 -13.63 -17.23
CA LEU A 14 15.48 -13.49 -17.90
C LEU A 14 14.94 -12.06 -17.80
N SER A 15 15.00 -11.45 -16.61
CA SER A 15 14.57 -10.06 -16.39
C SER A 15 15.42 -9.08 -17.19
N THR A 16 16.74 -9.29 -17.23
CA THR A 16 17.66 -8.48 -18.06
C THR A 16 17.31 -8.59 -19.54
N TRP A 17 17.16 -9.81 -20.06
CA TRP A 17 16.82 -10.04 -21.47
C TRP A 17 15.49 -9.40 -21.88
N ILE A 18 14.45 -9.54 -21.03
CA ILE A 18 13.15 -8.90 -21.26
C ILE A 18 13.31 -7.37 -21.25
N SER A 19 14.06 -6.83 -20.30
CA SER A 19 14.28 -5.38 -20.17
C SER A 19 15.03 -4.80 -21.36
N GLU A 20 16.05 -5.51 -21.87
CA GLU A 20 16.78 -5.15 -23.09
C GLU A 20 15.85 -5.15 -24.32
N LEU A 21 14.96 -6.14 -24.42
CA LEU A 21 13.97 -6.20 -25.49
C LEU A 21 12.99 -5.02 -25.41
N ILE A 22 12.51 -4.68 -24.21
CA ILE A 22 11.63 -3.52 -24.00
C ILE A 22 12.38 -2.22 -24.34
N ALA A 23 13.64 -2.08 -23.94
CA ALA A 23 14.48 -0.92 -24.26
C ALA A 23 14.69 -0.76 -25.77
N ALA A 24 15.04 -1.85 -26.47
CA ALA A 24 15.22 -1.85 -27.92
C ALA A 24 13.89 -1.54 -28.64
N GLY A 25 12.79 -2.13 -28.18
CA GLY A 25 11.45 -1.87 -28.69
C GLY A 25 11.04 -0.41 -28.49
N TYR A 26 11.33 0.17 -27.32
CA TYR A 26 11.12 1.58 -27.04
C TYR A 26 11.93 2.46 -28.00
N LEU A 27 13.24 2.22 -28.15
CA LEU A 27 14.09 3.03 -29.04
C LEU A 27 13.59 3.00 -30.48
N TRP A 28 13.27 1.82 -31.00
CA TRP A 28 12.71 1.63 -32.33
C TRP A 28 11.39 2.40 -32.50
N LEU A 29 10.49 2.25 -31.54
CA LEU A 29 9.19 2.90 -31.56
C LEU A 29 9.30 4.42 -31.44
N TYR A 30 10.22 4.90 -30.62
CA TYR A 30 10.46 6.32 -30.39
C TYR A 30 11.06 6.98 -31.64
N GLN A 31 11.94 6.30 -32.37
CA GLN A 31 12.47 6.80 -33.65
C GLN A 31 11.40 6.81 -34.75
N ALA A 32 10.51 5.83 -34.78
CA ALA A 32 9.46 5.74 -35.80
C ALA A 32 8.29 6.70 -35.52
N VAL A 33 7.72 6.65 -34.31
CA VAL A 33 6.53 7.40 -33.90
C VAL A 33 6.65 7.80 -32.41
N PRO A 34 7.34 8.92 -32.09
CA PRO A 34 7.57 9.37 -30.72
C PRO A 34 6.30 9.48 -29.86
N ALA A 35 5.20 9.97 -30.44
CA ALA A 35 3.92 10.11 -29.75
C ALA A 35 3.35 8.75 -29.30
N PHE A 36 3.45 7.73 -30.15
CA PHE A 36 2.96 6.39 -29.83
C PHE A 36 3.90 5.67 -28.86
N ALA A 37 5.21 5.88 -28.95
CA ALA A 37 6.15 5.44 -27.93
C ALA A 37 5.81 6.04 -26.55
N GLY A 38 5.46 7.34 -26.52
CA GLY A 38 4.92 8.00 -25.34
C GLY A 38 3.68 7.31 -24.78
N ALA A 39 2.68 7.01 -25.63
CA ALA A 39 1.47 6.31 -25.22
C ALA A 39 1.77 4.94 -24.57
N VAL A 40 2.64 4.16 -25.20
CA VAL A 40 3.03 2.83 -24.70
C VAL A 40 3.77 2.96 -23.36
N MET A 41 4.77 3.83 -23.27
CA MET A 41 5.53 4.00 -22.04
C MET A 41 4.66 4.55 -20.92
N GLY A 42 3.86 5.60 -21.17
CA GLY A 42 2.97 6.17 -20.17
C GLY A 42 1.87 5.21 -19.69
N GLY A 43 1.40 4.31 -20.57
CA GLY A 43 0.36 3.34 -20.22
C GLY A 43 0.89 2.10 -19.50
N PHE A 44 2.04 1.58 -19.90
CA PHE A 44 2.59 0.34 -19.36
C PHE A 44 3.64 0.55 -18.27
N TRP A 45 4.13 1.77 -18.04
CA TRP A 45 5.15 2.03 -17.03
C TRP A 45 4.78 1.45 -15.67
N GLN A 46 3.55 1.67 -15.21
CA GLN A 46 3.15 1.17 -13.90
C GLN A 46 3.11 -0.36 -13.85
N ILE A 47 2.83 -1.01 -14.99
CA ILE A 47 2.88 -2.47 -15.10
C ILE A 47 4.34 -2.95 -15.00
N PHE A 48 5.28 -2.26 -15.64
CA PHE A 48 6.71 -2.54 -15.49
C PHE A 48 7.20 -2.34 -14.06
N VAL A 49 6.66 -1.34 -13.35
CA VAL A 49 6.95 -1.15 -11.92
C VAL A 49 6.47 -2.34 -11.10
N MET A 50 5.26 -2.86 -11.36
CA MET A 50 4.73 -4.03 -10.65
C MET A 50 5.59 -5.28 -10.79
N PHE A 51 6.13 -5.52 -11.98
CA PHE A 51 6.99 -6.69 -12.26
C PHE A 51 8.48 -6.42 -12.02
N GLY A 52 8.85 -5.21 -11.56
CA GLY A 52 10.25 -4.83 -11.36
C GLY A 52 11.06 -4.63 -12.66
N LEU A 53 10.44 -4.76 -13.83
CA LEU A 53 11.09 -4.63 -15.15
C LEU A 53 11.63 -3.20 -15.41
N HIS A 54 11.07 -2.20 -14.73
CA HIS A 54 11.48 -0.81 -14.87
C HIS A 54 12.96 -0.56 -14.49
N TRP A 55 13.54 -1.35 -13.59
CA TRP A 55 14.95 -1.23 -13.21
C TRP A 55 15.90 -1.56 -14.37
N GLY A 56 15.50 -2.47 -15.25
CA GLY A 56 16.29 -2.79 -16.44
C GLY A 56 16.28 -1.69 -17.51
N LEU A 57 15.39 -0.69 -17.38
CA LEU A 57 15.35 0.48 -18.26
C LEU A 57 16.21 1.65 -17.74
N VAL A 58 16.67 1.61 -16.48
CA VAL A 58 17.53 2.65 -15.91
C VAL A 58 18.89 2.76 -16.63
N PRO A 59 19.60 1.65 -16.96
CA PRO A 59 20.84 1.72 -17.73
C PRO A 59 20.68 2.41 -19.09
N LEU A 60 19.52 2.26 -19.74
CA LEU A 60 19.21 2.95 -20.99
C LEU A 60 19.21 4.48 -20.79
N CYS A 61 18.54 4.98 -19.74
CA CYS A 61 18.53 6.41 -19.44
C CYS A 61 19.94 6.94 -19.18
N ILE A 62 20.74 6.21 -18.38
CA ILE A 62 22.13 6.58 -18.09
C ILE A 62 22.96 6.62 -19.38
N ASN A 63 22.76 5.65 -20.27
CA ASN A 63 23.43 5.62 -21.57
C ASN A 63 23.03 6.82 -22.44
N ASN A 64 21.75 7.17 -22.49
CA ASN A 64 21.27 8.35 -23.22
C ASN A 64 21.93 9.64 -22.73
N PHE A 65 22.04 9.84 -21.40
CA PHE A 65 22.77 10.98 -20.86
C PHE A 65 24.25 10.98 -21.25
N THR A 66 24.89 9.81 -21.27
CA THR A 66 26.32 9.68 -21.58
C THR A 66 26.61 9.95 -23.06
N VAL A 67 25.76 9.47 -23.96
CA VAL A 67 25.97 9.53 -25.42
C VAL A 67 25.34 10.76 -26.05
N LEU A 68 24.12 11.13 -25.63
CA LEU A 68 23.32 12.21 -26.23
C LEU A 68 23.35 13.50 -25.40
N GLY A 69 23.76 13.43 -24.13
CA GLY A 69 23.69 14.56 -23.19
C GLY A 69 22.28 14.84 -22.64
N TYR A 70 21.29 14.03 -23.00
CA TYR A 70 19.91 14.13 -22.55
C TYR A 70 19.23 12.77 -22.58
N ASP A 71 18.08 12.65 -21.91
CA ASP A 71 17.23 11.46 -21.97
C ASP A 71 15.83 11.78 -22.51
N THR A 72 15.26 10.81 -23.23
CA THR A 72 13.93 10.91 -23.87
C THR A 72 12.91 9.99 -23.22
N MET A 73 13.31 9.10 -22.30
CA MET A 73 12.42 8.12 -21.68
C MET A 73 11.79 8.67 -20.40
N ILE A 74 12.60 9.17 -19.46
CA ILE A 74 12.20 9.80 -18.19
C ILE A 74 11.02 10.76 -18.33
N PRO A 75 11.00 11.72 -19.29
CA PRO A 75 9.88 12.64 -19.41
C PRO A 75 8.56 11.94 -19.76
N LEU A 76 8.60 10.81 -20.45
CA LEU A 76 7.41 10.01 -20.80
C LEU A 76 6.84 9.25 -19.59
N LEU A 77 7.65 9.03 -18.55
CA LEU A 77 7.25 8.28 -17.36
C LEU A 77 6.47 9.16 -16.37
N MET A 78 6.74 10.46 -16.38
CA MET A 78 6.14 11.40 -15.44
C MET A 78 4.59 11.38 -15.53
N PRO A 79 3.95 11.41 -16.72
CA PRO A 79 2.49 11.26 -16.84
C PRO A 79 1.94 9.98 -16.21
N ALA A 80 2.65 8.85 -16.31
CA ALA A 80 2.20 7.59 -15.69
C ALA A 80 2.11 7.72 -14.16
N ILE A 81 3.13 8.34 -13.55
CA ILE A 81 3.18 8.60 -12.10
C ILE A 81 2.08 9.57 -11.69
N MET A 82 1.95 10.69 -12.42
CA MET A 82 0.91 11.69 -12.13
C MET A 82 -0.50 11.13 -12.32
N ALA A 83 -0.71 10.20 -13.25
CA ALA A 83 -1.98 9.52 -13.39
C ALA A 83 -2.30 8.60 -12.19
N GLN A 84 -1.32 7.89 -11.63
CA GLN A 84 -1.53 7.11 -10.40
C GLN A 84 -1.91 8.01 -9.22
N VAL A 85 -1.26 9.17 -9.10
CA VAL A 85 -1.63 10.20 -8.12
C VAL A 85 -3.06 10.67 -8.35
N GLY A 86 -3.43 10.99 -9.59
CA GLY A 86 -4.77 11.46 -9.94
C GLY A 86 -5.85 10.44 -9.59
N ALA A 87 -5.61 9.16 -9.91
CA ALA A 87 -6.52 8.09 -9.51
C ALA A 87 -6.62 7.92 -7.99
N ALA A 88 -5.50 8.01 -7.26
CA ALA A 88 -5.52 7.95 -5.81
C ALA A 88 -6.28 9.13 -5.18
N LEU A 89 -6.12 10.34 -5.73
CA LEU A 89 -6.92 11.52 -5.34
C LEU A 89 -8.41 11.35 -5.67
N GLY A 90 -8.73 10.70 -6.80
CA GLY A 90 -10.10 10.38 -7.16
C GLY A 90 -10.74 9.42 -6.15
N VAL A 91 -10.00 8.40 -5.74
CA VAL A 91 -10.42 7.49 -4.66
C VAL A 91 -10.55 8.25 -3.34
N PHE A 92 -9.60 9.10 -2.98
CA PHE A 92 -9.65 9.93 -1.77
C PHE A 92 -10.94 10.76 -1.67
N LEU A 93 -11.38 11.35 -2.79
CA LEU A 93 -12.60 12.14 -2.82
C LEU A 93 -13.87 11.27 -2.68
N CYS A 94 -13.89 10.11 -3.33
CA CYS A 94 -15.04 9.22 -3.35
C CYS A 94 -15.18 8.33 -2.10
N GLU A 95 -14.07 8.08 -1.40
CA GLU A 95 -14.05 7.17 -0.25
C GLU A 95 -14.78 7.77 0.96
N ARG A 96 -15.61 6.93 1.59
CA ARG A 96 -16.40 7.31 2.77
C ARG A 96 -15.76 6.83 4.07
N ASP A 97 -15.02 5.73 3.99
CA ASP A 97 -14.28 5.19 5.13
C ASP A 97 -13.10 6.11 5.47
N ALA A 98 -13.08 6.62 6.71
CA ALA A 98 -12.09 7.59 7.16
C ALA A 98 -10.66 7.07 7.05
N GLN A 99 -10.43 5.79 7.36
CA GLN A 99 -9.10 5.17 7.32
C GLN A 99 -8.63 5.01 5.87
N LYS A 100 -9.45 4.44 4.99
CA LYS A 100 -9.12 4.29 3.57
C LYS A 100 -8.92 5.63 2.88
N LYS A 101 -9.64 6.66 3.33
CA LYS A 101 -9.43 8.04 2.87
C LYS A 101 -8.07 8.57 3.31
N VAL A 102 -7.65 8.39 4.56
CA VAL A 102 -6.29 8.78 4.99
C VAL A 102 -5.22 8.07 4.16
N VAL A 103 -5.37 6.76 3.94
CA VAL A 103 -4.44 5.97 3.09
C VAL A 103 -4.39 6.52 1.65
N ALA A 104 -5.55 6.84 1.06
CA ALA A 104 -5.59 7.39 -0.29
C ALA A 104 -4.92 8.78 -0.39
N GLY A 105 -5.11 9.64 0.61
CA GLY A 105 -4.52 10.97 0.66
C GLY A 105 -3.00 10.93 0.85
N SER A 106 -2.51 10.11 1.79
CA SER A 106 -1.07 9.97 2.04
C SER A 106 -0.35 9.33 0.85
N ALA A 107 -0.96 8.32 0.24
CA ALA A 107 -0.42 7.66 -0.95
C ALA A 107 -0.37 8.58 -2.19
N ALA A 108 -1.37 9.45 -2.37
CA ALA A 108 -1.33 10.48 -3.40
C ALA A 108 -0.19 11.47 -3.16
N LEU A 109 0.01 11.89 -1.91
CA LEU A 109 1.10 12.81 -1.55
C LEU A 109 2.48 12.19 -1.80
N THR A 110 2.72 10.93 -1.42
CA THR A 110 4.01 10.26 -1.71
C THR A 110 4.21 10.07 -3.21
N GLY A 111 3.14 9.77 -3.94
CA GLY A 111 3.17 9.62 -5.40
C GLY A 111 3.60 10.89 -6.14
N LEU A 112 3.30 12.09 -5.62
CA LEU A 112 3.77 13.34 -6.23
C LEU A 112 5.30 13.42 -6.32
N PHE A 113 6.00 12.79 -5.37
CA PHE A 113 7.45 12.73 -5.29
C PHE A 113 8.05 11.52 -6.02
N GLY A 114 7.25 10.79 -6.81
CA GLY A 114 7.70 9.64 -7.60
C GLY A 114 7.59 8.28 -6.90
N ILE A 115 7.13 8.24 -5.63
CA ILE A 115 6.95 7.00 -4.87
C ILE A 115 5.52 6.50 -5.07
N THR A 116 5.32 5.63 -6.06
CA THR A 116 3.99 5.20 -6.51
C THR A 116 3.46 3.95 -5.82
N GLU A 117 4.30 3.22 -5.09
CA GLU A 117 3.96 1.93 -4.46
C GLU A 117 2.77 2.04 -3.51
N PRO A 118 2.67 3.04 -2.60
CA PRO A 118 1.51 3.21 -1.75
C PRO A 118 0.22 3.48 -2.54
N ALA A 119 0.31 4.26 -3.63
CA ALA A 119 -0.85 4.60 -4.47
C ALA A 119 -1.31 3.38 -5.28
N VAL A 120 -0.37 2.62 -5.82
CA VAL A 120 -0.66 1.46 -6.67
C VAL A 120 -1.19 0.32 -5.83
N TYR A 121 -0.43 -0.15 -4.85
CA TYR A 121 -0.78 -1.33 -4.06
C TYR A 121 -1.80 -1.03 -2.97
N GLY A 122 -1.74 0.16 -2.35
CA GLY A 122 -2.63 0.53 -1.26
C GLY A 122 -4.01 1.05 -1.71
N VAL A 123 -4.10 1.63 -2.91
CA VAL A 123 -5.29 2.40 -3.32
C VAL A 123 -5.89 1.94 -4.65
N ASN A 124 -5.10 1.99 -5.73
CA ASN A 124 -5.60 1.88 -7.10
C ASN A 124 -5.82 0.43 -7.54
N LEU A 125 -4.84 -0.45 -7.29
CA LEU A 125 -4.87 -1.85 -7.72
C LEU A 125 -5.95 -2.67 -6.99
N PRO A 126 -6.17 -2.54 -5.67
CA PRO A 126 -7.24 -3.27 -4.98
C PRO A 126 -8.64 -2.99 -5.56
N ARG A 127 -8.85 -1.78 -6.07
CA ARG A 127 -10.11 -1.35 -6.70
C ARG A 127 -10.15 -1.64 -8.20
N LYS A 128 -9.03 -2.03 -8.82
CA LYS A 128 -8.81 -2.36 -10.25
C LYS A 128 -9.09 -1.22 -11.24
N TYR A 129 -10.28 -0.63 -11.21
CA TYR A 129 -10.69 0.41 -12.14
C TYR A 129 -9.87 1.71 -12.04
N PRO A 130 -9.47 2.22 -10.85
CA PRO A 130 -8.65 3.43 -10.78
C PRO A 130 -7.27 3.19 -11.39
N PHE A 131 -6.71 1.99 -11.21
CA PHE A 131 -5.43 1.61 -11.81
C PHE A 131 -5.48 1.61 -13.33
N VAL A 132 -6.51 1.01 -13.93
CA VAL A 132 -6.68 0.98 -15.39
C VAL A 132 -6.88 2.39 -15.95
N ILE A 133 -7.71 3.21 -15.29
CA ILE A 133 -7.92 4.61 -15.67
C ILE A 133 -6.62 5.41 -15.60
N ALA A 134 -5.81 5.19 -14.56
CA ALA A 134 -4.50 5.81 -14.44
C ALA A 134 -3.57 5.40 -15.58
N CYS A 135 -3.52 4.12 -15.97
CA CYS A 135 -2.71 3.67 -17.11
C CYS A 135 -3.14 4.37 -18.41
N ILE A 136 -4.45 4.42 -18.69
CA ILE A 136 -4.98 5.10 -19.89
C ILE A 136 -4.66 6.60 -19.86
N SER A 137 -4.83 7.24 -18.71
CA SER A 137 -4.56 8.68 -18.56
C SER A 137 -3.07 9.00 -18.65
N GLY A 138 -2.21 8.12 -18.13
CA GLY A 138 -0.76 8.18 -18.28
C GLY A 138 -0.34 8.09 -19.75
N ALA A 139 -0.95 7.19 -20.52
CA ALA A 139 -0.74 7.09 -21.96
C ALA A 139 -1.12 8.39 -22.68
N LEU A 140 -2.27 9.00 -22.34
CA LEU A 140 -2.71 10.27 -22.94
C LEU A 140 -1.72 11.40 -22.68
N GLY A 141 -1.29 11.58 -21.43
CA GLY A 141 -0.32 12.62 -21.09
C GLY A 141 1.06 12.38 -21.72
N ALA A 142 1.53 11.13 -21.73
CA ALA A 142 2.81 10.77 -22.31
C ALA A 142 2.82 10.85 -23.84
N THR A 143 1.67 10.70 -24.50
CA THR A 143 1.53 10.93 -25.95
C THR A 143 1.89 12.37 -26.31
N ILE A 144 1.45 13.34 -25.51
CA ILE A 144 1.72 14.77 -25.74
C ILE A 144 3.21 15.07 -25.58
N ILE A 145 3.82 14.53 -24.51
CA ILE A 145 5.25 14.67 -24.26
C ILE A 145 6.08 14.00 -25.36
N GLY A 146 5.68 12.80 -25.79
CA GLY A 146 6.29 12.08 -26.90
C GLY A 146 6.19 12.85 -28.22
N TYR A 147 5.01 13.42 -28.53
CA TYR A 147 4.80 14.25 -29.72
C TYR A 147 5.68 15.50 -29.72
N ALA A 148 5.81 16.17 -28.57
CA ALA A 148 6.68 17.34 -28.40
C ALA A 148 8.18 16.97 -28.38
N GLN A 149 8.51 15.67 -28.37
CA GLN A 149 9.87 15.15 -28.24
C GLN A 149 10.62 15.76 -27.05
N THR A 150 9.91 15.95 -25.93
CA THR A 150 10.48 16.53 -24.72
C THR A 150 11.63 15.68 -24.20
N LYS A 151 12.68 16.36 -23.75
CA LYS A 151 13.92 15.76 -23.23
C LYS A 151 14.14 16.22 -21.79
N VAL A 152 14.90 15.45 -21.03
CA VAL A 152 15.46 15.87 -19.74
C VAL A 152 16.98 15.99 -19.83
N TYR A 153 17.55 16.94 -19.10
CA TYR A 153 18.98 17.27 -19.12
C TYR A 153 19.71 16.91 -17.82
N SER A 154 18.99 16.36 -16.84
CA SER A 154 19.57 15.82 -15.61
C SER A 154 18.87 14.52 -15.22
N PHE A 155 19.61 13.63 -14.56
CA PHE A 155 19.08 12.37 -14.07
C PHE A 155 18.38 12.57 -12.72
N GLY A 156 17.17 12.02 -12.58
CA GLY A 156 16.41 12.07 -11.35
C GLY A 156 15.19 11.16 -11.39
N LEU A 157 14.58 10.93 -10.23
CA LEU A 157 13.33 10.19 -10.15
C LEU A 157 12.21 10.97 -10.86
N PRO A 158 11.41 10.32 -11.74
CA PRO A 158 10.29 11.00 -12.36
C PRO A 158 9.26 11.37 -11.29
N SER A 159 8.81 12.62 -11.28
CA SER A 159 7.98 13.20 -10.23
C SER A 159 7.36 14.52 -10.72
N ILE A 160 6.65 15.24 -9.85
CA ILE A 160 6.22 16.61 -10.17
C ILE A 160 7.39 17.51 -10.56
N PHE A 161 8.62 17.23 -10.11
CA PHE A 161 9.80 18.05 -10.43
C PHE A 161 10.44 17.72 -11.78
N THR A 162 9.95 16.73 -12.52
CA THR A 162 10.52 16.38 -13.83
C THR A 162 10.46 17.55 -14.81
N PHE A 163 9.46 18.44 -14.74
CA PHE A 163 9.46 19.63 -15.61
C PHE A 163 10.68 20.52 -15.41
N MET A 164 11.25 20.59 -14.18
CA MET A 164 12.48 21.36 -13.93
C MET A 164 13.67 20.74 -14.66
N GLN A 165 13.70 19.41 -14.78
CA GLN A 165 14.73 18.66 -15.50
C GLN A 165 14.59 18.80 -17.03
N THR A 166 13.41 19.20 -17.51
CA THR A 166 13.15 19.42 -18.95
C THR A 166 13.60 20.77 -19.46
N ILE A 167 13.99 21.71 -18.59
CA ILE A 167 14.37 23.08 -18.99
C ILE A 167 15.70 23.05 -19.75
N PRO A 168 15.71 23.38 -21.06
CA PRO A 168 16.95 23.48 -21.83
C PRO A 168 17.79 24.69 -21.42
N SER A 169 19.07 24.70 -21.81
CA SER A 169 19.97 25.85 -21.59
C SER A 169 19.51 27.14 -22.28
N THR A 170 18.64 27.03 -23.29
CA THR A 170 18.02 28.17 -23.99
C THR A 170 16.84 28.78 -23.25
N GLY A 171 16.41 28.20 -22.11
CA GLY A 171 15.26 28.65 -21.33
C GLY A 171 13.97 27.88 -21.63
N ILE A 172 12.87 28.30 -21.01
CA ILE A 172 11.57 27.61 -21.09
C ILE A 172 11.01 27.70 -22.51
N ASP A 173 10.82 26.54 -23.15
CA ASP A 173 10.27 26.40 -24.50
C ASP A 173 8.99 25.56 -24.51
N PHE A 174 8.50 25.23 -25.71
CA PHE A 174 7.32 24.40 -25.90
C PHE A 174 7.46 23.00 -25.29
N THR A 175 8.67 22.44 -25.22
CA THR A 175 8.89 21.08 -24.69
C THR A 175 8.68 21.02 -23.18
N VAL A 176 9.04 22.09 -22.46
CA VAL A 176 8.75 22.26 -21.03
C VAL A 176 7.25 22.39 -20.79
N TRP A 177 6.56 23.19 -21.61
CA TRP A 177 5.10 23.32 -21.51
C TRP A 177 4.39 22.01 -21.84
N ALA A 178 4.87 21.25 -22.83
CA ALA A 178 4.34 19.93 -23.14
C ALA A 178 4.49 18.95 -21.97
N SER A 179 5.59 19.02 -21.22
CA SER A 179 5.79 18.25 -19.97
C SER A 179 4.71 18.58 -18.93
N VAL A 180 4.50 19.87 -18.66
CA VAL A 180 3.50 20.35 -17.71
C VAL A 180 2.08 19.97 -18.15
N ILE A 181 1.75 20.22 -19.41
CA ILE A 181 0.42 19.93 -19.98
C ILE A 181 0.15 18.42 -19.96
N GLY A 182 1.11 17.59 -20.40
CA GLY A 182 1.00 16.14 -20.36
C GLY A 182 0.77 15.62 -18.94
N GLY A 183 1.47 16.19 -17.95
CA GLY A 183 1.25 15.91 -16.54
C GLY A 183 -0.12 16.28 -16.00
N VAL A 184 -0.56 17.51 -16.28
CA VAL A 184 -1.86 18.04 -15.85
C VAL A 184 -3.01 17.24 -16.48
N ILE A 185 -2.87 16.85 -17.75
CA ILE A 185 -3.85 16.00 -18.43
C ILE A 185 -3.88 14.61 -17.80
N ALA A 186 -2.72 14.00 -17.55
CA ALA A 186 -2.66 12.67 -16.96
C ALA A 186 -3.29 12.61 -15.55
N ILE A 187 -2.95 13.55 -14.68
CA ILE A 187 -3.53 13.63 -13.32
C ILE A 187 -5.03 13.99 -13.38
N GLY A 188 -5.41 14.95 -14.22
CA GLY A 188 -6.79 15.41 -14.37
C GLY A 188 -7.71 14.34 -14.94
N CYS A 189 -7.32 13.70 -16.04
CA CYS A 189 -8.08 12.60 -16.64
C CYS A 189 -8.18 11.41 -15.69
N ALA A 190 -7.12 11.07 -14.96
CA ALA A 190 -7.17 9.97 -14.01
C ALA A 190 -8.09 10.27 -12.82
N PHE A 191 -8.03 11.49 -12.29
CA PHE A 191 -8.90 11.97 -11.23
C PHE A 191 -10.37 11.97 -11.66
N VAL A 192 -10.69 12.68 -12.74
CA VAL A 192 -12.06 12.79 -13.25
C VAL A 192 -12.60 11.43 -13.65
N GLY A 193 -11.82 10.62 -14.38
CA GLY A 193 -12.23 9.28 -14.79
C GLY A 193 -12.53 8.37 -13.61
N THR A 194 -11.69 8.42 -12.56
CA THR A 194 -11.88 7.61 -11.35
C THR A 194 -13.14 8.03 -10.62
N VAL A 195 -13.38 9.33 -10.44
CA VAL A 195 -14.58 9.87 -9.80
C VAL A 195 -15.84 9.53 -10.60
N MET A 196 -15.82 9.74 -11.91
CA MET A 196 -16.97 9.44 -12.79
C MET A 196 -17.32 7.96 -12.75
N LEU A 197 -16.33 7.08 -12.92
CA LEU A 197 -16.59 5.65 -12.93
C LEU A 197 -17.03 5.15 -11.55
N HIS A 198 -16.48 5.70 -10.47
CA HIS A 198 -16.95 5.42 -9.11
C HIS A 198 -18.45 5.68 -8.98
N PHE A 199 -18.94 6.87 -9.39
CA PHE A 199 -20.37 7.20 -9.31
C PHE A 199 -21.24 6.35 -10.25
N ILE A 200 -20.74 5.96 -11.42
CA ILE A 200 -21.45 5.06 -12.33
C ILE A 200 -21.58 3.66 -11.71
N THR A 201 -20.51 3.14 -11.10
CA THR A 201 -20.53 1.85 -10.41
C THR A 201 -21.35 1.90 -9.12
N ALA A 202 -21.30 3.00 -8.37
CA ALA A 202 -22.09 3.21 -7.17
C ALA A 202 -23.59 3.31 -7.47
N LYS A 203 -23.98 3.88 -8.63
CA LYS A 203 -25.38 3.87 -9.11
C LYS A 203 -25.86 2.49 -9.56
N ARG A 204 -24.95 1.59 -9.97
CA ARG A 204 -25.29 0.21 -10.36
C ARG A 204 -25.43 -0.73 -9.17
N GLN A 205 -24.84 -0.38 -8.03
CA GLN A 205 -25.28 -0.95 -6.76
C GLN A 205 -26.62 -0.32 -6.39
N PRO A 206 -27.71 -1.09 -6.25
CA PRO A 206 -28.85 -0.59 -5.52
C PRO A 206 -28.31 -0.13 -4.16
N ALA A 207 -28.81 1.00 -3.66
CA ALA A 207 -28.43 1.52 -2.37
C ALA A 207 -28.51 0.41 -1.32
N GLN A 208 -27.38 -0.24 -1.04
CA GLN A 208 -27.14 -0.78 0.28
C GLN A 208 -27.13 0.47 1.13
N GLY A 209 -28.19 0.62 1.91
CA GLY A 209 -28.35 1.70 2.87
C GLY A 209 -27.07 1.87 3.66
N ALA A 210 -26.90 3.05 4.26
CA ALA A 210 -25.97 3.24 5.36
C ALA A 210 -25.91 1.98 6.22
N PRO A 211 -24.73 1.55 6.74
CA PRO A 211 -24.66 0.46 7.69
C PRO A 211 -25.69 0.73 8.78
N GLN A 212 -26.82 0.04 8.67
CA GLN A 212 -27.84 0.08 9.70
C GLN A 212 -27.14 -0.61 10.85
N GLU A 213 -26.96 0.13 11.93
CA GLU A 213 -26.54 -0.38 13.22
C GLU A 213 -27.38 -1.63 13.50
N LYS A 214 -26.83 -2.80 13.15
CA LYS A 214 -27.42 -4.06 13.55
C LYS A 214 -27.22 -4.05 15.05
N THR A 215 -28.32 -3.81 15.77
CA THR A 215 -28.46 -4.20 17.17
C THR A 215 -27.78 -5.55 17.32
N PRO A 216 -26.82 -5.71 18.26
CA PRO A 216 -26.06 -6.94 18.37
C PRO A 216 -27.05 -8.10 18.47
N GLU A 217 -27.06 -8.91 17.42
CA GLU A 217 -27.73 -10.19 17.43
C GLU A 217 -27.08 -10.95 18.59
N VAL A 218 -27.89 -11.29 19.61
CA VAL A 218 -27.43 -12.07 20.75
C VAL A 218 -26.95 -13.39 20.18
N ILE A 219 -25.63 -13.51 20.03
CA ILE A 219 -24.98 -14.75 19.64
C ILE A 219 -25.21 -15.70 20.81
N THR A 220 -26.11 -16.67 20.64
CA THR A 220 -26.17 -17.83 21.50
C THR A 220 -24.79 -18.49 21.51
N PRO A 221 -24.25 -18.89 22.68
CA PRO A 221 -22.92 -19.50 22.74
C PRO A 221 -22.88 -20.71 21.80
N PRO A 222 -21.83 -20.87 20.98
CA PRO A 222 -21.68 -22.08 20.19
C PRO A 222 -21.53 -23.26 21.15
N GLU A 223 -22.35 -24.29 20.96
CA GLU A 223 -22.12 -25.59 21.56
C GLU A 223 -20.82 -26.17 20.96
N GLN A 224 -19.75 -26.09 21.75
CA GLN A 224 -18.39 -26.63 21.53
C GLN A 224 -17.51 -25.88 20.50
N GLY A 225 -16.31 -25.47 20.95
CA GLY A 225 -15.28 -24.83 20.10
C GLY A 225 -15.23 -23.29 20.10
N GLY A 226 -15.66 -22.63 21.19
CA GLY A 226 -15.65 -21.17 21.30
C GLY A 226 -14.35 -20.59 21.86
N ILE A 227 -13.91 -19.43 21.33
CA ILE A 227 -12.83 -18.62 21.89
C ILE A 227 -13.41 -17.78 23.04
N CYS A 228 -12.94 -17.99 24.28
CA CYS A 228 -13.36 -17.19 25.43
C CYS A 228 -12.70 -15.81 25.44
N SER A 229 -13.24 -14.86 26.21
CA SER A 229 -12.59 -13.57 26.38
C SER A 229 -11.30 -13.72 27.21
N PRO A 230 -10.14 -13.22 26.74
CA PRO A 230 -8.88 -13.29 27.48
C PRO A 230 -8.79 -12.29 28.63
N MET A 231 -9.69 -11.30 28.69
CA MET A 231 -9.71 -10.28 29.75
C MET A 231 -11.15 -9.88 30.10
N THR A 232 -11.34 -9.40 31.33
CA THR A 232 -12.58 -8.73 31.76
C THR A 232 -12.53 -7.28 31.34
N GLY A 233 -13.50 -6.81 30.57
CA GLY A 233 -13.51 -5.45 30.05
C GLY A 233 -14.65 -5.17 29.08
N GLU A 234 -14.65 -3.97 28.53
CA GLU A 234 -15.57 -3.56 27.47
C GLU A 234 -15.03 -3.97 26.10
N ILE A 235 -15.86 -4.57 25.25
CA ILE A 235 -15.47 -4.95 23.89
C ILE A 235 -15.55 -3.71 23.00
N VAL A 236 -14.44 -3.41 22.34
CA VAL A 236 -14.33 -2.31 21.38
C VAL A 236 -14.09 -2.92 19.99
N PRO A 237 -14.87 -2.54 18.96
CA PRO A 237 -14.59 -2.95 17.59
C PRO A 237 -13.18 -2.56 17.17
N LEU A 238 -12.46 -3.45 16.48
CA LEU A 238 -11.06 -3.19 16.10
C LEU A 238 -10.86 -1.91 15.29
N ILE A 239 -11.86 -1.50 14.50
CA ILE A 239 -11.84 -0.27 13.71
C ILE A 239 -11.73 1.01 14.58
N HIS A 240 -12.07 0.93 15.87
CA HIS A 240 -11.98 2.02 16.82
C HIS A 240 -10.65 2.05 17.59
N VAL A 241 -9.68 1.20 17.23
CA VAL A 241 -8.34 1.19 17.83
C VAL A 241 -7.42 2.15 17.07
N ALA A 242 -6.65 2.99 17.77
CA ALA A 242 -5.76 4.00 17.16
C ALA A 242 -4.66 3.40 16.29
N ASP A 243 -4.19 2.21 16.65
CA ASP A 243 -3.15 1.53 15.90
C ASP A 243 -3.68 1.00 14.56
N THR A 244 -3.21 1.60 13.48
CA THR A 244 -3.61 1.27 12.10
C THR A 244 -3.32 -0.18 11.69
N THR A 245 -2.31 -0.82 12.29
CA THR A 245 -1.96 -2.22 12.01
C THR A 245 -3.04 -3.15 12.52
N PHE A 246 -3.52 -2.90 13.74
CA PHE A 246 -4.66 -3.62 14.30
C PHE A 246 -5.95 -3.22 13.57
N ALA A 247 -6.29 -1.93 13.52
CA ALA A 247 -7.58 -1.46 13.01
C ALA A 247 -7.88 -1.86 11.55
N SER A 248 -6.86 -2.08 10.74
CA SER A 248 -6.98 -2.56 9.35
C SER A 248 -7.34 -4.04 9.23
N GLY A 249 -7.17 -4.84 10.29
CA GLY A 249 -7.35 -6.29 10.27
C GLY A 249 -6.26 -7.04 9.50
N LEU A 250 -5.12 -6.39 9.19
CA LEU A 250 -3.98 -7.02 8.50
C LEU A 250 -3.41 -8.23 9.26
N LEU A 251 -3.52 -8.23 10.59
CA LEU A 251 -3.07 -9.32 11.47
C LEU A 251 -4.14 -10.42 11.69
N GLY A 252 -5.29 -10.31 11.03
CA GLY A 252 -6.42 -11.23 11.16
C GLY A 252 -7.68 -10.59 11.74
N LYS A 253 -8.73 -11.40 11.85
CA LYS A 253 -9.98 -10.99 12.52
C LYS A 253 -9.76 -10.96 14.03
N GLY A 254 -10.33 -9.98 14.73
CA GLY A 254 -10.25 -9.92 16.18
C GLY A 254 -11.25 -8.95 16.79
N ILE A 255 -11.10 -8.75 18.10
CA ILE A 255 -11.77 -7.71 18.89
C ILE A 255 -10.71 -6.97 19.74
N ALA A 256 -10.96 -5.71 20.08
CA ALA A 256 -10.22 -5.03 21.13
C ALA A 256 -11.02 -5.09 22.44
N ILE A 257 -10.33 -5.11 23.57
CA ILE A 257 -10.96 -5.14 24.89
C ILE A 257 -10.32 -4.05 25.73
N LEU A 258 -11.14 -3.16 26.31
CA LEU A 258 -10.71 -2.18 27.29
C LEU A 258 -10.76 -2.84 28.69
N PRO A 259 -9.62 -3.26 29.26
CA PRO A 259 -9.64 -4.11 30.44
C PRO A 259 -10.05 -3.33 31.69
N SER A 260 -10.93 -3.94 32.49
CA SER A 260 -11.27 -3.47 33.84
C SER A 260 -10.42 -4.15 34.92
N VAL A 261 -9.73 -5.24 34.57
CA VAL A 261 -8.87 -6.03 35.46
C VAL A 261 -7.52 -6.25 34.79
N GLY A 262 -6.43 -6.07 35.54
CA GLY A 262 -5.05 -6.22 35.07
C GLY A 262 -4.58 -7.68 34.91
N GLU A 263 -5.41 -8.56 34.37
CA GLU A 263 -5.08 -9.98 34.17
C GLU A 263 -5.46 -10.45 32.78
N VAL A 264 -4.50 -11.05 32.08
CA VAL A 264 -4.69 -11.76 30.81
C VAL A 264 -4.76 -13.25 31.08
N ARG A 265 -5.82 -13.90 30.61
CA ARG A 265 -6.08 -15.33 30.74
C ARG A 265 -6.15 -16.01 29.39
N SER A 266 -5.93 -17.32 29.38
CA SER A 266 -6.00 -18.10 28.15
C SER A 266 -7.44 -18.18 27.64
N PRO A 267 -7.72 -17.75 26.40
CA PRO A 267 -9.05 -17.83 25.81
C PRO A 267 -9.41 -19.24 25.33
N VAL A 268 -8.43 -20.14 25.24
CA VAL A 268 -8.55 -21.52 24.74
C VAL A 268 -7.64 -22.47 25.50
N ALA A 269 -7.87 -23.77 25.35
CA ALA A 269 -6.89 -24.79 25.69
C ALA A 269 -5.92 -24.97 24.50
N GLY A 270 -4.62 -25.13 24.80
CA GLY A 270 -3.59 -25.24 23.78
C GLY A 270 -2.18 -25.09 24.31
N ARG A 271 -1.28 -24.63 23.44
CA ARG A 271 0.15 -24.46 23.73
C ARG A 271 0.61 -23.02 23.50
N ILE A 272 1.48 -22.52 24.38
CA ILE A 272 2.12 -21.22 24.17
C ILE A 272 3.13 -21.33 23.02
N ALA A 273 2.77 -20.80 21.86
CA ALA A 273 3.58 -20.82 20.64
C ALA A 273 4.67 -19.74 20.68
N SER A 274 4.36 -18.57 21.24
CA SER A 274 5.33 -17.48 21.39
C SER A 274 5.03 -16.61 22.60
N LEU A 275 6.09 -16.14 23.25
CA LEU A 275 6.04 -15.15 24.32
C LEU A 275 7.11 -14.11 24.04
N PHE A 276 6.70 -12.86 23.82
CA PHE A 276 7.65 -11.79 23.47
C PHE A 276 8.42 -11.33 24.70
N ALA A 277 9.71 -10.98 24.53
CA ALA A 277 10.59 -10.62 25.65
C ALA A 277 10.06 -9.46 26.51
N THR A 278 9.39 -8.49 25.89
CA THR A 278 8.78 -7.34 26.59
C THR A 278 7.35 -7.62 27.08
N LEU A 279 6.86 -8.85 26.94
CA LEU A 279 5.54 -9.34 27.41
C LEU A 279 4.33 -8.58 26.87
N HIS A 280 4.51 -7.77 25.83
CA HIS A 280 3.43 -7.04 25.16
C HIS A 280 2.55 -7.92 24.26
N ALA A 281 3.00 -9.14 23.95
CA ALA A 281 2.25 -10.06 23.11
C ALA A 281 2.50 -11.52 23.50
N ILE A 282 1.48 -12.35 23.34
CA ILE A 282 1.54 -13.79 23.52
C ILE A 282 0.76 -14.49 22.40
N GLY A 283 1.38 -15.50 21.79
CA GLY A 283 0.78 -16.36 20.77
C GLY A 283 0.42 -17.72 21.35
N ILE A 284 -0.79 -18.18 21.09
CA ILE A 284 -1.34 -19.46 21.55
C ILE A 284 -1.80 -20.25 20.33
N GLU A 285 -1.36 -21.50 20.23
CA GLU A 285 -1.90 -22.46 19.26
C GLU A 285 -2.91 -23.32 20.01
N SER A 286 -4.20 -23.23 19.65
CA SER A 286 -5.24 -24.04 20.29
C SER A 286 -5.11 -25.52 19.92
N ASP A 287 -5.63 -26.41 20.76
CA ASP A 287 -5.69 -27.85 20.44
C ASP A 287 -6.51 -28.13 19.15
N ASP A 288 -7.40 -27.21 18.76
CA ASP A 288 -8.19 -27.24 17.52
C ASP A 288 -7.46 -26.60 16.31
N GLY A 289 -6.20 -26.20 16.46
CA GLY A 289 -5.36 -25.65 15.39
C GLY A 289 -5.57 -24.16 15.07
N VAL A 290 -6.25 -23.41 15.94
CA VAL A 290 -6.45 -21.96 15.79
C VAL A 290 -5.28 -21.21 16.43
N GLU A 291 -4.62 -20.37 15.65
CA GLU A 291 -3.59 -19.45 16.14
C GLU A 291 -4.22 -18.16 16.68
N ILE A 292 -3.96 -17.86 17.95
CA ILE A 292 -4.48 -16.69 18.66
C ILE A 292 -3.31 -15.82 19.08
N LEU A 293 -3.34 -14.55 18.67
CA LEU A 293 -2.41 -13.53 19.13
C LEU A 293 -3.13 -12.57 20.08
N ILE A 294 -2.64 -12.48 21.31
CA ILE A 294 -3.10 -11.48 22.29
C ILE A 294 -2.02 -10.41 22.38
N HIS A 295 -2.36 -9.18 21.99
CA HIS A 295 -1.50 -8.01 22.11
C HIS A 295 -2.01 -7.10 23.23
N VAL A 296 -1.15 -6.71 24.15
CA VAL A 296 -1.51 -6.02 25.39
C VAL A 296 -1.02 -4.57 25.35
N GLY A 297 -1.94 -3.68 25.00
CA GLY A 297 -1.72 -2.23 24.92
C GLY A 297 -0.96 -1.78 23.67
N ILE A 298 -1.24 -0.58 23.19
CA ILE A 298 -0.54 0.02 22.04
C ILE A 298 0.81 0.56 22.52
N ASP A 299 1.87 0.33 21.74
CA ASP A 299 3.22 0.81 22.01
C ASP A 299 3.89 0.32 23.32
N THR A 300 3.30 -0.66 24.00
CA THR A 300 3.82 -1.19 25.28
C THR A 300 5.16 -1.92 25.13
N VAL A 301 5.56 -2.27 23.90
CA VAL A 301 6.92 -2.70 23.58
C VAL A 301 7.99 -1.71 24.08
N LYS A 302 7.68 -0.40 24.09
CA LYS A 302 8.58 0.67 24.56
C LYS A 302 8.79 0.66 26.09
N LEU A 303 7.97 -0.10 26.83
CA LEU A 303 8.08 -0.22 28.29
C LEU A 303 9.15 -1.23 28.72
N ASP A 304 9.75 -1.95 27.77
CA ASP A 304 10.88 -2.88 28.02
C ASP A 304 10.56 -3.93 29.11
N GLY A 305 9.34 -4.50 29.05
CA GLY A 305 8.86 -5.52 29.99
C GLY A 305 8.51 -5.02 31.39
N LYS A 306 8.69 -3.72 31.68
CA LYS A 306 8.30 -3.13 32.98
C LYS A 306 6.78 -3.19 33.13
N PHE A 307 6.31 -3.45 34.35
CA PHE A 307 4.88 -3.53 34.73
C PHE A 307 4.12 -4.79 34.28
N PHE A 308 4.79 -5.73 33.61
CA PHE A 308 4.24 -7.04 33.24
C PHE A 308 4.89 -8.16 34.07
N SER A 309 4.11 -9.20 34.36
CA SER A 309 4.61 -10.45 34.95
C SER A 309 4.00 -11.62 34.21
N ALA A 310 4.84 -12.46 33.59
CA ALA A 310 4.42 -13.68 32.92
C ALA A 310 4.33 -14.84 33.90
N HIS A 311 3.32 -15.70 33.71
CA HIS A 311 3.09 -16.92 34.51
C HIS A 311 3.29 -18.21 33.71
N VAL A 312 3.71 -18.08 32.45
CA VAL A 312 3.90 -19.18 31.49
C VAL A 312 5.18 -18.99 30.69
N ASN A 313 5.71 -20.08 30.16
CA ASN A 313 6.85 -20.11 29.24
C ASN A 313 6.44 -20.63 27.86
N VAL A 314 7.28 -20.37 26.85
CA VAL A 314 7.09 -20.93 25.50
C VAL A 314 7.12 -22.45 25.56
N GLY A 315 6.12 -23.10 24.97
CA GLY A 315 5.96 -24.55 24.97
C GLY A 315 5.12 -25.10 26.12
N ASP A 316 4.70 -24.28 27.09
CA ASP A 316 3.79 -24.72 28.14
C ASP A 316 2.40 -25.03 27.57
N LYS A 317 1.74 -26.06 28.14
CA LYS A 317 0.33 -26.33 27.90
C LYS A 317 -0.52 -25.50 28.84
N VAL A 318 -1.58 -24.90 28.31
CA VAL A 318 -2.54 -24.08 29.04
C VAL A 318 -3.96 -24.56 28.79
N ASN A 319 -4.81 -24.46 29.80
CA ASN A 319 -6.26 -24.66 29.70
C ASN A 319 -6.96 -23.30 29.59
N THR A 320 -8.19 -23.31 29.07
CA THR A 320 -9.04 -22.11 29.05
C THR A 320 -9.19 -21.53 30.46
N GLY A 321 -8.89 -20.24 30.61
CA GLY A 321 -8.95 -19.50 31.88
C GLY A 321 -7.64 -19.42 32.67
N ASP A 322 -6.61 -20.18 32.27
CA ASP A 322 -5.30 -20.14 32.94
C ASP A 322 -4.67 -18.75 32.85
N ARG A 323 -3.94 -18.36 33.89
CA ARG A 323 -3.33 -17.03 33.98
C ARG A 323 -2.09 -16.97 33.09
N LEU A 324 -2.03 -15.99 32.19
CA LEU A 324 -0.92 -15.80 31.27
C LEU A 324 -0.02 -14.66 31.71
N ILE A 325 -0.59 -13.46 31.86
CA ILE A 325 0.14 -12.22 32.16
C ILE A 325 -0.64 -11.40 33.20
N SER A 326 0.09 -10.82 34.15
CA SER A 326 -0.43 -9.83 35.10
C SER A 326 0.14 -8.45 34.82
N LEU A 327 -0.72 -7.44 35.00
CA LEU A 327 -0.41 -6.02 34.89
C LEU A 327 -0.41 -5.39 36.28
N ILE A 328 0.66 -4.66 36.63
CA ILE A 328 0.82 -4.02 37.95
C ILE A 328 -0.03 -2.74 38.09
N SER A 329 -0.49 -2.15 36.98
CA SER A 329 -1.41 -1.00 36.99
C SER A 329 -2.29 -0.95 35.74
N LEU A 330 -3.56 -0.57 35.89
CA LEU A 330 -4.50 -0.32 34.80
C LEU A 330 -4.25 1.02 34.08
N LEU A 331 -3.21 1.78 34.46
CA LEU A 331 -2.84 3.07 33.85
C LEU A 331 -2.53 3.01 32.34
N PHE A 332 -2.44 1.81 31.76
CA PHE A 332 -2.28 1.56 30.33
C PHE A 332 -3.60 1.49 29.54
N ALA A 333 -4.74 1.49 30.24
CA ALA A 333 -6.10 1.55 29.67
C ALA A 333 -6.59 3.01 29.59
N ARG A 334 -5.78 3.89 28.99
CA ARG A 334 -6.11 5.30 28.80
C ARG A 334 -6.98 5.47 27.54
N PRO A 335 -8.20 6.05 27.64
CA PRO A 335 -9.06 6.29 26.48
C PRO A 335 -8.43 7.20 25.43
N ASP A 336 -7.47 8.03 25.84
CA ASP A 336 -6.70 8.97 25.03
C ASP A 336 -5.59 8.34 24.17
N LEU A 337 -5.32 7.03 24.35
CA LEU A 337 -4.39 6.24 23.55
C LEU A 337 -5.10 5.22 22.64
N ILE A 338 -6.45 5.24 22.63
CA ILE A 338 -7.32 4.50 21.71
C ILE A 338 -7.56 5.34 20.45
#